data_AF-A0A9X2BZV4-F1
#
_entry.id   AF-A0A9X2BZV4-F1
#
_cell.length_a   1.000
_cell.length_b   1.000
_cell.length_c   1.000
_cell.angle_alpha   90.00
_cell.angle_beta   90.00
_cell.angle_gamma   90.00
#
_symmetry.space_group_name_H-M   'P 1'
#
loop_
_entity.id
_entity.type
_entity.pdbx_description
1 polymer ?
#
loop_
_entity_poly.entity_id
_entity_poly.type
_entity_poly.pdbx_seq_one_letter_code
_entity_poly.pdbx_strand_id
1 'polypeptide(L)'
;MRSPCIDVLFIQGASDGAHAADRALADALGSALGDGFRVHFPHMPHEEAPDNDVWRRAISTALHRTPATFLVAHSAGAAIVADMLARGGEDAAALAALPGVLLLAPPFVGAGGWKLDGFRLDEPVQPETLAGLPLQLYFGSADTTVPPAHADLYARRFPGATIHRLPGCGHQFEGWMAHVARDVRALARA
;
A
#
# COMPACT_ATOMS: atom_id res chain seq x y z
N MET A 1 31.57 2.33 8.30
CA MET A 1 30.30 1.66 8.71
C MET A 1 29.38 1.68 7.52
N ARG A 2 28.75 0.55 7.15
CA ARG A 2 27.64 0.57 6.19
C ARG A 2 26.49 1.34 6.84
N SER A 3 25.84 2.24 6.11
CA SER A 3 24.62 2.89 6.59
C SER A 3 23.62 1.81 7.01
N PRO A 4 22.82 2.05 8.08
CA PRO A 4 21.78 1.11 8.46
C PRO A 4 20.84 0.87 7.26
N CYS A 5 20.54 -0.39 7.02
CA CYS A 5 19.63 -0.82 5.97
C CYS A 5 18.20 -0.45 6.39
N ILE A 6 17.42 0.11 5.46
CA ILE A 6 16.02 0.47 5.69
C ILE A 6 15.13 -0.68 5.22
N ASP A 7 14.31 -1.20 6.13
CA ASP A 7 13.43 -2.32 5.85
C ASP A 7 12.05 -1.82 5.35
N VAL A 8 11.57 -2.43 4.26
CA VAL A 8 10.30 -2.11 3.59
C VAL A 8 9.43 -3.35 3.61
N LEU A 9 8.22 -3.26 4.13
CA LEU A 9 7.23 -4.34 4.06
C LEU A 9 6.41 -4.19 2.78
N PHE A 10 6.43 -5.21 1.92
CA PHE A 10 5.61 -5.28 0.71
C PHE A 10 4.42 -6.21 0.94
N ILE A 11 3.20 -5.76 0.64
CA ILE A 11 1.96 -6.54 0.73
C ILE A 11 1.34 -6.69 -0.66
N GLN A 12 1.06 -7.94 -1.05
CA GLN A 12 0.46 -8.31 -2.34
C GLN A 12 -1.02 -7.90 -2.49
N GLY A 13 -1.51 -7.93 -3.72
CA GLY A 13 -2.91 -8.03 -4.08
C GLY A 13 -3.49 -9.44 -3.86
N ALA A 14 -4.73 -9.64 -4.30
CA ALA A 14 -5.48 -10.88 -4.08
C ALA A 14 -6.01 -11.46 -5.39
N SER A 15 -5.66 -12.70 -5.64
CA SER A 15 -6.11 -13.61 -6.69
C SER A 15 -5.42 -14.95 -6.45
N ASP A 16 -5.90 -16.01 -7.10
CA ASP A 16 -5.09 -17.22 -7.24
C ASP A 16 -3.74 -16.87 -7.88
N GLY A 17 -2.64 -17.22 -7.22
CA GLY A 17 -1.27 -16.91 -7.65
C GLY A 17 -0.81 -15.46 -7.44
N ALA A 18 -1.54 -14.63 -6.69
CA ALA A 18 -1.18 -13.21 -6.51
C ALA A 18 0.19 -13.00 -5.87
N HIS A 19 0.59 -13.82 -4.91
CA HIS A 19 1.91 -13.71 -4.27
C HIS A 19 3.04 -13.92 -5.30
N ALA A 20 2.84 -14.88 -6.21
CA ALA A 20 3.78 -15.15 -7.29
C ALA A 20 3.80 -14.03 -8.33
N ALA A 21 2.63 -13.49 -8.69
CA ALA A 21 2.52 -12.36 -9.61
C ALA A 21 3.21 -11.09 -9.04
N ASP A 22 2.93 -10.77 -7.77
CA ASP A 22 3.44 -9.58 -7.10
C ASP A 22 4.91 -9.71 -6.64
N ARG A 23 5.50 -10.91 -6.72
CA ARG A 23 6.94 -11.11 -6.55
C ARG A 23 7.73 -10.23 -7.51
N ALA A 24 7.27 -10.12 -8.76
CA ALA A 24 7.90 -9.26 -9.74
C ALA A 24 7.92 -7.78 -9.31
N LEU A 25 6.84 -7.28 -8.69
CA LEU A 25 6.76 -5.91 -8.18
C LEU A 25 7.70 -5.72 -6.98
N ALA A 26 7.67 -6.64 -6.01
CA ALA A 26 8.52 -6.59 -4.83
C ALA A 26 10.01 -6.63 -5.19
N ASP A 27 10.40 -7.50 -6.14
CA ASP A 27 11.79 -7.64 -6.60
C ASP A 27 12.22 -6.42 -7.42
N ALA A 28 11.34 -5.88 -8.27
CA ALA A 28 11.60 -4.65 -9.02
C ALA A 28 11.73 -3.43 -8.11
N LEU A 29 10.91 -3.34 -7.05
CA LEU A 29 11.03 -2.32 -6.01
C LEU A 29 12.37 -2.45 -5.28
N GLY A 30 12.74 -3.65 -4.82
CA GLY A 30 14.01 -3.90 -4.15
C GLY A 30 15.21 -3.52 -5.02
N SER A 31 15.19 -3.93 -6.28
CA SER A 31 16.23 -3.58 -7.27
C SER A 31 16.34 -2.08 -7.49
N ALA A 32 15.21 -1.36 -7.57
CA ALA A 32 15.20 0.08 -7.77
C ALA A 32 15.59 0.89 -6.52
N LEU A 33 15.36 0.35 -5.32
CA LEU A 33 15.79 0.94 -4.05
C LEU A 33 17.31 0.80 -3.83
N GLY A 34 17.87 -0.35 -4.23
CA GLY A 34 19.30 -0.67 -4.10
C GLY A 34 19.70 -1.13 -2.69
N ASP A 35 21.00 -1.38 -2.50
CA ASP A 35 21.59 -2.08 -1.33
C ASP A 35 21.33 -1.43 0.04
N GLY A 36 20.87 -0.16 0.05
CA GLY A 36 20.48 0.53 1.27
C GLY A 36 19.14 0.08 1.84
N PHE A 37 18.39 -0.75 1.12
CA PHE A 37 17.05 -1.18 1.49
C PHE A 37 16.91 -2.69 1.46
N ARG A 38 15.97 -3.21 2.24
CA ARG A 38 15.55 -4.62 2.22
C ARG A 38 14.04 -4.72 2.14
N VAL A 39 13.54 -5.44 1.14
CA VAL A 39 12.11 -5.71 0.99
C VAL A 39 11.74 -7.01 1.67
N HIS A 40 10.85 -6.94 2.66
CA HIS A 40 10.18 -8.08 3.27
C HIS A 40 8.87 -8.31 2.52
N PHE A 41 8.67 -9.50 1.97
CA PHE A 41 7.45 -9.82 1.25
C PHE A 41 6.87 -11.15 1.76
N PRO A 42 6.10 -11.10 2.88
CA PRO A 42 5.42 -12.27 3.42
C PRO A 42 4.22 -12.65 2.56
N HIS A 43 3.92 -13.95 2.53
CA HIS A 43 2.73 -14.48 1.86
C HIS A 43 1.47 -14.12 2.65
N MET A 44 0.47 -13.52 1.99
CA MET A 44 -0.85 -13.32 2.61
C MET A 44 -1.69 -14.61 2.52
N PRO A 45 -2.38 -15.02 3.59
CA PRO A 45 -3.10 -16.30 3.61
C PRO A 45 -4.34 -16.27 2.70
N HIS A 46 -4.68 -17.39 2.07
CA HIS A 46 -5.91 -17.55 1.26
C HIS A 46 -6.07 -16.46 0.19
N GLU A 47 -5.02 -16.23 -0.62
CA GLU A 47 -4.98 -15.15 -1.61
C GLU A 47 -6.04 -15.25 -2.71
N GLU A 48 -6.54 -16.45 -2.97
CA GLU A 48 -7.62 -16.75 -3.90
C GLU A 48 -8.99 -16.27 -3.40
N ALA A 49 -9.16 -16.14 -2.08
CA ALA A 49 -10.41 -15.77 -1.42
C ALA A 49 -10.10 -15.05 -0.09
N PRO A 50 -9.59 -13.81 -0.15
CA PRO A 50 -9.08 -13.11 1.02
C PRO A 50 -10.22 -12.79 2.01
N ASP A 51 -10.02 -13.16 3.27
CA ASP A 51 -10.82 -12.65 4.37
C ASP A 51 -10.17 -11.37 4.92
N ASN A 52 -10.92 -10.27 4.94
CA ASN A 52 -10.39 -8.97 5.32
C ASN A 52 -9.85 -8.95 6.76
N ASP A 53 -10.50 -9.63 7.71
CA ASP A 53 -10.04 -9.65 9.10
C ASP A 53 -8.79 -10.50 9.28
N VAL A 54 -8.70 -11.61 8.56
CA VAL A 54 -7.49 -12.44 8.50
C VAL A 54 -6.32 -11.65 7.92
N TRP A 55 -6.54 -10.92 6.83
CA TRP A 55 -5.51 -10.11 6.19
C TRP A 55 -5.08 -8.92 7.04
N ARG A 56 -6.01 -8.18 7.66
CA ARG A 56 -5.68 -7.12 8.62
C ARG A 56 -4.77 -7.64 9.74
N ARG A 57 -5.12 -8.78 10.34
CA ARG A 57 -4.27 -9.43 11.36
C ARG A 57 -2.91 -9.86 10.82
N ALA A 58 -2.86 -10.40 9.60
CA ALA A 58 -1.61 -10.82 8.98
C ALA A 58 -0.68 -9.63 8.70
N ILE A 59 -1.21 -8.52 8.19
CA ILE A 59 -0.48 -7.27 7.96
C ILE A 59 0.01 -6.68 9.28
N SER A 60 -0.87 -6.57 10.28
CA SER A 60 -0.49 -6.11 11.63
C SER A 60 0.61 -6.99 12.23
N THR A 61 0.50 -8.32 12.11
CA THR A 61 1.55 -9.25 12.57
C THR A 61 2.86 -9.03 11.81
N ALA A 62 2.81 -8.82 10.50
CA ALA A 62 4.01 -8.58 9.69
C ALA A 62 4.70 -7.25 10.06
N LEU A 63 3.93 -6.19 10.32
CA LEU A 63 4.45 -4.91 10.82
C LEU A 63 5.21 -5.09 12.15
N HIS A 64 4.67 -5.86 13.08
CA HIS A 64 5.31 -6.09 14.39
C HIS A 64 6.49 -7.08 14.33
N ARG A 65 6.49 -8.01 13.38
CA ARG A 65 7.53 -9.05 13.25
C ARG A 65 8.71 -8.66 12.38
N THR A 66 8.62 -7.53 11.69
CA THR A 66 9.69 -7.00 10.85
C THR A 66 10.18 -5.66 11.41
N PRO A 67 11.45 -5.28 11.18
CA PRO A 67 11.94 -3.94 11.51
C PRO A 67 11.49 -2.89 10.46
N ALA A 68 10.45 -3.18 9.67
CA ALA A 68 10.07 -2.35 8.54
C ALA A 68 9.60 -0.97 9.00
N THR A 69 10.17 0.07 8.38
CA THR A 69 9.79 1.47 8.62
C THR A 69 9.01 2.06 7.46
N PHE A 70 8.89 1.31 6.35
CA PHE A 70 8.05 1.65 5.23
C PHE A 70 7.11 0.49 4.93
N LEU A 71 5.90 0.82 4.50
CA LEU A 71 4.96 -0.14 3.93
C LEU A 71 4.64 0.24 2.49
N VAL A 72 4.75 -0.75 1.60
CA VAL A 72 4.24 -0.69 0.23
C VAL A 72 3.20 -1.79 0.09
N ALA A 73 2.02 -1.47 -0.42
CA ALA A 73 0.99 -2.48 -0.65
C ALA A 73 0.41 -2.33 -2.05
N HIS A 74 -0.02 -3.44 -2.64
CA HIS A 74 -0.58 -3.49 -3.98
C HIS A 74 -2.04 -3.95 -3.97
N SER A 75 -2.86 -3.35 -4.84
CA SER A 75 -4.24 -3.74 -5.14
C SER A 75 -5.07 -4.05 -3.89
N ALA A 76 -5.58 -5.27 -3.72
CA ALA A 76 -6.37 -5.66 -2.54
C ALA A 76 -5.65 -5.44 -1.20
N GLY A 77 -4.36 -5.75 -1.10
CA GLY A 77 -3.56 -5.47 0.09
C GLY A 77 -3.49 -3.97 0.38
N ALA A 78 -3.40 -3.15 -0.67
CA ALA A 78 -3.42 -1.70 -0.54
C ALA A 78 -4.78 -1.16 -0.08
N ALA A 79 -5.88 -1.75 -0.55
CA ALA A 79 -7.23 -1.42 -0.08
C ALA A 79 -7.41 -1.76 1.40
N ILE A 80 -6.89 -2.92 1.84
CA ILE A 80 -6.98 -3.36 3.24
C ILE A 80 -6.16 -2.45 4.15
N VAL A 81 -4.97 -2.02 3.73
CA VAL A 81 -4.17 -1.04 4.49
C VAL A 81 -4.89 0.31 4.57
N ALA A 82 -5.48 0.79 3.47
CA ALA A 82 -6.28 2.02 3.51
C ALA A 82 -7.50 1.87 4.44
N ASP A 83 -8.12 0.71 4.47
CA ASP A 83 -9.24 0.39 5.36
C ASP A 83 -8.80 0.34 6.84
N MET A 84 -7.62 -0.20 7.14
CA MET A 84 -7.02 -0.13 8.49
C MET A 84 -6.84 1.33 8.93
N LEU A 85 -6.31 2.19 8.05
CA LEU A 85 -6.17 3.62 8.32
C LEU A 85 -7.54 4.30 8.56
N ALA A 86 -8.55 3.98 7.75
CA ALA A 86 -9.89 4.55 7.88
C ALA A 86 -10.60 4.13 9.17
N ARG A 87 -10.39 2.88 9.62
CA ARG A 87 -10.98 2.33 10.85
C ARG A 87 -10.43 2.95 12.13
N GLY A 88 -9.20 3.45 12.11
CA GLY A 88 -8.53 3.94 13.31
C GLY A 88 -8.06 2.81 14.25
N GLY A 89 -7.75 3.17 15.49
CA GLY A 89 -7.27 2.22 16.51
C GLY A 89 -5.76 1.93 16.42
N GLU A 90 -5.33 0.84 17.04
CA GLU A 90 -3.90 0.51 17.20
C GLU A 90 -3.20 0.27 15.85
N ASP A 91 -3.85 -0.43 14.92
CA ASP A 91 -3.30 -0.68 13.58
C ASP A 91 -3.09 0.61 12.80
N ALA A 92 -4.05 1.54 12.85
CA ALA A 92 -3.92 2.84 12.20
C ALA A 92 -2.81 3.69 12.85
N ALA A 93 -2.69 3.65 14.18
CA ALA A 93 -1.62 4.34 14.89
C ALA A 93 -0.23 3.77 14.55
N ALA A 94 -0.11 2.44 14.43
CA ALA A 94 1.12 1.79 14.02
C ALA A 94 1.53 2.17 12.59
N LEU A 95 0.56 2.19 11.66
CA LEU A 95 0.79 2.66 10.29
C LEU A 95 1.15 4.15 10.23
N ALA A 96 0.48 4.99 11.03
CA ALA A 96 0.72 6.43 11.08
C ALA A 96 2.09 6.80 11.67
N ALA A 97 2.68 5.92 12.48
CA ALA A 97 4.02 6.07 13.01
C ALA A 97 5.14 5.76 11.99
N LEU A 98 4.79 5.19 10.83
CA LEU A 98 5.76 4.89 9.78
C LEU A 98 6.19 6.16 9.04
N PRO A 99 7.49 6.31 8.71
CA PRO A 99 8.00 7.32 7.78
C PRO A 99 7.33 7.33 6.39
N GLY A 100 6.63 6.26 5.99
CA GLY A 100 5.85 6.27 4.76
C GLY A 100 4.99 5.03 4.53
N VAL A 101 3.78 5.27 4.02
CA VAL A 101 2.86 4.24 3.54
C VAL A 101 2.54 4.54 2.07
N LEU A 102 2.84 3.58 1.18
CA LEU A 102 2.68 3.71 -0.25
C LEU A 102 1.70 2.66 -0.77
N LEU A 103 0.62 3.09 -1.41
CA LEU A 103 -0.46 2.22 -1.86
C LEU A 103 -0.54 2.23 -3.39
N LEU A 104 -0.31 1.08 -4.00
CA LEU A 104 -0.27 0.88 -5.45
C LEU A 104 -1.61 0.33 -5.94
N ALA A 105 -2.28 1.08 -6.81
CA ALA A 105 -3.60 0.75 -7.38
C ALA A 105 -4.64 0.21 -6.37
N PRO A 106 -4.82 0.84 -5.19
CA PRO A 106 -5.84 0.36 -4.25
C PRO A 106 -7.24 0.54 -4.84
N PRO A 107 -8.07 -0.51 -4.92
CA PRO A 107 -9.49 -0.33 -5.21
C PRO A 107 -10.18 0.39 -4.06
N PHE A 108 -10.90 1.47 -4.37
CA PHE A 108 -11.79 2.10 -3.41
C PHE A 108 -13.04 1.23 -3.27
N VAL A 109 -13.35 0.78 -2.05
CA VAL A 109 -14.56 0.00 -1.74
C VAL A 109 -15.55 0.88 -0.98
N GLY A 110 -16.76 1.04 -1.51
CA GLY A 110 -17.80 1.90 -0.96
C GLY A 110 -18.42 2.82 -2.00
N ALA A 111 -19.04 3.92 -1.55
CA ALA A 111 -19.76 4.83 -2.44
C ALA A 111 -18.90 5.36 -3.59
N GLY A 112 -19.30 5.07 -4.83
CA GLY A 112 -18.61 5.47 -6.06
C GLY A 112 -17.48 4.56 -6.51
N GLY A 113 -17.11 3.57 -5.69
CA GLY A 113 -16.12 2.53 -6.03
C GLY A 113 -16.75 1.15 -6.15
N TRP A 114 -15.99 0.13 -5.77
CA TRP A 114 -16.45 -1.26 -5.73
C TRP A 114 -17.40 -1.50 -4.56
N LYS A 115 -18.25 -2.52 -4.70
CA LYS A 115 -19.20 -2.95 -3.67
C LYS A 115 -18.77 -4.30 -3.11
N LEU A 116 -18.01 -4.27 -2.04
CA LEU A 116 -17.56 -5.45 -1.29
C LEU A 116 -17.84 -5.21 0.20
N ASP A 117 -18.17 -6.28 0.92
CA ASP A 117 -18.43 -6.21 2.35
C ASP A 117 -17.13 -6.14 3.16
N GLY A 118 -17.24 -5.70 4.42
CA GLY A 118 -16.12 -5.73 5.37
C GLY A 118 -15.08 -4.63 5.17
N PHE A 119 -15.42 -3.57 4.44
CA PHE A 119 -14.67 -2.31 4.32
C PHE A 119 -15.44 -1.15 4.96
N ARG A 120 -14.71 -0.17 5.51
CA ARG A 120 -15.19 1.09 6.10
C ARG A 120 -14.52 2.30 5.43
N LEU A 121 -14.08 2.13 4.18
CA LEU A 121 -13.44 3.19 3.38
C LEU A 121 -14.40 4.32 3.01
N ASP A 122 -15.71 4.10 3.10
CA ASP A 122 -16.74 5.11 2.91
C ASP A 122 -17.14 5.84 4.21
N GLU A 123 -16.59 5.46 5.37
CA GLU A 123 -16.76 6.15 6.65
C GLU A 123 -15.70 7.24 6.94
N PRO A 124 -16.05 8.35 7.60
CA PRO A 124 -15.11 9.44 7.87
C PRO A 124 -13.85 8.98 8.61
N VAL A 125 -12.67 9.39 8.12
CA VAL A 125 -11.40 9.10 8.80
C VAL A 125 -11.12 10.16 9.85
N GLN A 126 -10.62 9.76 11.01
CA GLN A 126 -10.18 10.66 12.09
C GLN A 126 -8.88 11.36 11.69
N PRO A 127 -8.89 12.68 11.36
CA PRO A 127 -7.71 13.37 10.83
C PRO A 127 -6.50 13.31 11.77
N GLU A 128 -6.74 13.33 13.07
CA GLU A 128 -5.75 13.20 14.13
C GLU A 128 -4.97 11.88 14.07
N THR A 129 -5.60 10.79 13.62
CA THR A 129 -4.94 9.48 13.49
C THR A 129 -3.95 9.47 12.33
N LEU A 130 -4.16 10.31 11.33
CA LEU A 130 -3.32 10.38 10.13
C LEU A 130 -2.36 11.58 10.13
N ALA A 131 -2.36 12.37 11.20
CA ALA A 131 -1.55 13.57 11.28
C ALA A 131 -0.06 13.21 11.18
N GLY A 132 0.61 13.75 10.17
CA GLY A 132 2.04 13.53 9.95
C GLY A 132 2.40 12.26 9.16
N LEU A 133 1.45 11.38 8.85
CA LEU A 133 1.69 10.19 8.01
C LEU A 133 1.95 10.60 6.55
N PRO A 134 3.13 10.29 5.97
CA PRO A 134 3.35 10.45 4.54
C PRO A 134 2.66 9.31 3.78
N LEU A 135 1.36 9.49 3.51
CA LEU A 135 0.54 8.57 2.73
C LEU A 135 0.61 8.93 1.25
N GLN A 136 1.10 8.01 0.41
CA GLN A 136 1.16 8.18 -1.04
C GLN A 136 0.35 7.09 -1.74
N LEU A 137 -0.47 7.46 -2.71
CA LEU A 137 -1.27 6.52 -3.49
C LEU A 137 -0.99 6.67 -4.98
N TYR A 138 -0.84 5.56 -5.68
CA TYR A 138 -0.43 5.51 -7.07
C TYR A 138 -1.52 4.86 -7.92
N PHE A 139 -1.90 5.52 -9.01
CA PHE A 139 -2.94 5.06 -9.93
C PHE A 139 -2.42 5.13 -11.37
N GLY A 140 -2.38 3.99 -12.05
CA GLY A 140 -2.04 3.93 -13.46
C GLY A 140 -3.22 4.32 -14.34
N SER A 141 -2.98 5.14 -15.37
CA SER A 141 -4.06 5.52 -16.31
C SER A 141 -4.43 4.45 -17.32
N ALA A 142 -3.58 3.42 -17.49
CA ALA A 142 -3.85 2.25 -18.32
C ALA A 142 -4.26 1.03 -17.47
N ASP A 143 -4.54 1.23 -16.17
CA ASP A 143 -5.08 0.19 -15.30
C ASP A 143 -6.51 -0.15 -15.73
N THR A 144 -6.70 -1.39 -16.18
CA THR A 144 -8.00 -1.93 -16.60
C THR A 144 -8.69 -2.75 -15.52
N THR A 145 -8.02 -2.98 -14.39
CA THR A 145 -8.56 -3.72 -13.25
C THR A 145 -9.18 -2.75 -12.26
N VAL A 146 -8.37 -1.82 -11.73
CA VAL A 146 -8.84 -0.78 -10.82
C VAL A 146 -9.04 0.51 -11.60
N PRO A 147 -10.29 1.01 -11.73
CA PRO A 147 -10.55 2.23 -12.47
C PRO A 147 -9.69 3.41 -11.97
N PRO A 148 -8.98 4.14 -12.85
CA PRO A 148 -8.13 5.26 -12.44
C PRO A 148 -8.89 6.41 -11.74
N ALA A 149 -10.22 6.44 -11.89
CA ALA A 149 -11.13 7.36 -11.19
C ALA A 149 -11.18 7.10 -9.67
N HIS A 150 -10.76 5.92 -9.19
CA HIS A 150 -10.68 5.65 -7.75
C HIS A 150 -9.71 6.60 -7.04
N ALA A 151 -8.73 7.16 -7.75
CA ALA A 151 -7.86 8.21 -7.25
C ALA A 151 -8.64 9.41 -6.66
N ASP A 152 -9.75 9.82 -7.28
CA ASP A 152 -10.56 10.95 -6.80
C ASP A 152 -11.35 10.59 -5.54
N LEU A 153 -11.72 9.32 -5.37
CA LEU A 153 -12.36 8.84 -4.15
C LEU A 153 -11.37 8.87 -2.98
N TYR A 154 -10.14 8.39 -3.21
CA TYR A 154 -9.08 8.45 -2.22
C TYR A 154 -8.64 9.88 -1.88
N ALA A 155 -8.54 10.78 -2.87
CA ALA A 155 -8.21 12.19 -2.64
C ALA A 155 -9.22 12.88 -1.71
N ARG A 156 -10.52 12.55 -1.85
CA ARG A 156 -11.57 13.04 -0.95
C ARG A 156 -11.50 12.37 0.42
N ARG A 157 -11.16 11.08 0.47
CA ARG A 157 -11.14 10.29 1.70
C ARG A 157 -9.96 10.61 2.61
N PHE A 158 -8.80 10.84 2.02
CA PHE A 158 -7.54 11.11 2.70
C PHE A 158 -6.99 12.44 2.20
N PRO A 159 -7.51 13.59 2.66
CA PRO A 159 -7.13 14.91 2.13
C PRO A 159 -5.63 15.26 2.28
N GLY A 160 -4.93 14.62 3.23
CA GLY A 160 -3.48 14.77 3.43
C GLY A 160 -2.62 13.83 2.57
N ALA A 161 -3.22 12.91 1.83
CA ALA A 161 -2.50 11.97 1.01
C ALA A 161 -2.00 12.59 -0.31
N THR A 162 -0.82 12.16 -0.77
CA THR A 162 -0.31 12.51 -2.09
C THR A 162 -0.82 11.51 -3.12
N ILE A 163 -1.51 12.00 -4.16
CA ILE A 163 -2.05 11.17 -5.23
C ILE A 163 -1.16 11.27 -6.47
N HIS A 164 -0.57 10.14 -6.87
CA HIS A 164 0.26 10.00 -8.06
C HIS A 164 -0.58 9.36 -9.18
N ARG A 165 -0.78 10.09 -10.28
CA ARG A 165 -1.42 9.57 -11.50
C ARG A 165 -0.32 9.28 -12.53
N LEU A 166 -0.19 8.03 -12.96
CA LEU A 166 0.91 7.57 -13.81
C LEU A 166 0.41 7.33 -15.26
N PRO A 167 0.75 8.21 -16.21
CA PRO A 167 0.38 8.05 -17.62
C PRO A 167 0.91 6.74 -18.21
N GLY A 168 0.06 5.90 -18.81
CA GLY A 168 0.46 4.62 -19.42
C GLY A 168 0.78 3.47 -18.46
N CYS A 169 0.78 3.67 -17.15
CA CYS A 169 0.95 2.59 -16.17
C CYS A 169 -0.29 1.69 -16.13
N GLY A 170 -0.08 0.38 -16.26
CA GLY A 170 -1.09 -0.65 -16.05
C GLY A 170 -1.21 -1.07 -14.58
N HIS A 171 -2.01 -2.11 -14.31
CA HIS A 171 -2.30 -2.58 -12.95
C HIS A 171 -1.06 -3.11 -12.21
N GLN A 172 -0.19 -3.87 -12.89
CA GLN A 172 1.00 -4.48 -12.28
C GLN A 172 2.24 -3.59 -12.29
N PHE A 173 2.10 -2.30 -12.62
CA PHE A 173 3.19 -1.31 -12.54
C PHE A 173 4.49 -1.69 -13.27
N GLU A 174 4.41 -2.44 -14.37
CA GLU A 174 5.59 -2.84 -15.14
C GLU A 174 6.37 -1.61 -15.61
N GLY A 175 7.65 -1.52 -15.21
CA GLY A 175 8.51 -0.38 -15.52
C GLY A 175 8.33 0.85 -14.61
N TRP A 176 7.42 0.81 -13.62
CA TRP A 176 7.11 1.97 -12.77
C TRP A 176 7.71 1.93 -11.37
N MET A 177 8.26 0.79 -10.90
CA MET A 177 8.83 0.68 -9.55
C MET A 177 10.00 1.63 -9.26
N ALA A 178 10.70 2.13 -10.28
CA ALA A 178 11.71 3.17 -10.11
C ALA A 178 11.12 4.50 -9.57
N HIS A 179 9.88 4.83 -9.93
CA HIS A 179 9.18 6.02 -9.44
C HIS A 179 8.81 5.84 -7.97
N VAL A 180 8.22 4.71 -7.61
CA VAL A 180 7.88 4.37 -6.21
C VAL A 180 9.14 4.33 -5.35
N ALA A 181 10.21 3.68 -5.81
CA ALA A 181 11.49 3.62 -5.09
C ALA A 181 12.15 5.00 -4.92
N ARG A 182 11.99 5.92 -5.87
CA ARG A 182 12.46 7.30 -5.73
C ARG A 182 11.76 8.00 -4.56
N ASP A 183 10.45 7.81 -4.44
CA ASP A 183 9.65 8.50 -3.44
C ASP A 183 9.87 7.89 -2.03
N VAL A 184 10.00 6.56 -1.92
CA VAL A 184 10.50 5.90 -0.69
C VAL A 184 11.86 6.46 -0.26
N ARG A 185 12.81 6.57 -1.19
CA ARG A 185 14.14 7.13 -0.89
C ARG A 185 14.09 8.60 -0.49
N ALA A 186 13.14 9.37 -1.01
CA ALA A 186 12.96 10.77 -0.64
C ALA A 186 12.44 10.89 0.79
N LEU A 187 11.41 10.10 1.14
CA LEU A 187 10.87 10.04 2.50
C LEU A 187 11.90 9.54 3.51
N ALA A 188 12.72 8.55 3.15
CA ALA A 188 13.79 8.02 4.00
C ALA A 188 14.90 9.04 4.35
N ARG A 189 14.93 10.20 3.68
CA ARG A 189 15.90 11.28 3.93
C ARG A 189 15.29 12.49 4.64
N ALA A 190 13.96 12.53 4.81
CA ALA A 190 13.24 13.61 5.47
C ALA A 190 13.38 13.50 6.99
#